data_AF-A0AAD4FA28-F1
#
_entry.id   AF-A0AAD4FA28-F1
#
_cell.length_a   1.000
_cell.length_b   1.000
_cell.length_c   1.000
_cell.angle_alpha   90.00
_cell.angle_beta   90.00
_cell.angle_gamma   90.00
#
_symmetry.space_group_name_H-M   'P 1'
#
loop_
_entity.id
_entity.type
_entity.pdbx_description
1 polymer ?
#
loop_
_entity_poly.entity_id
_entity_poly.type
_entity_poly.pdbx_seq_one_letter_code
_entity_poly.pdbx_strand_id
1 'polypeptide(L)'
;MAMPASVHTTASVSPTASPIPATLPAAPALSSSKPQNEDLLRYIEHSLRVDEDFYFLRFEKLQRTNLVALQMKLIRTKDSMSKATDMSDDDLETLRVTLEQYATAIQNYHCLRKKRTLTSRDAHRRRLLLQRYFHSQVKDVRVFESHYSYFVEKDVDANRLRTLLMKRLPVKMTYSRSERVANQEEFCRGKPPEDVSDFVERLYRFIRAAIGGLFLVGPMLVMAIGPSTAKSLVTVSISVFLFAVVLTFGLEVTDVEGLVSTATYAAVLVVFVGSSTGSGGQ
;
A
#
# COMPACT_ATOMS: atom_id res chain seq x y z
N MET A 1 19.39 -42.43 59.72
CA MET A 1 17.99 -41.92 59.67
C MET A 1 18.00 -40.59 60.38
N ALA A 2 17.45 -39.56 59.73
CA ALA A 2 17.84 -38.16 59.86
C ALA A 2 17.53 -37.48 61.20
N MET A 3 18.30 -36.40 61.45
CA MET A 3 18.29 -35.32 62.46
C MET A 3 19.73 -35.17 63.00
N PRO A 4 20.27 -33.98 63.36
CA PRO A 4 19.61 -32.70 63.62
C PRO A 4 20.41 -31.48 63.05
N ALA A 5 20.08 -30.26 63.52
CA ALA A 5 21.00 -29.14 63.84
C ALA A 5 20.58 -27.78 63.23
N SER A 6 19.84 -27.01 64.03
CA SER A 6 19.94 -25.55 64.03
C SER A 6 21.19 -25.14 64.79
N VAL A 7 22.01 -24.26 64.21
CA VAL A 7 23.17 -23.64 64.87
C VAL A 7 23.14 -22.13 64.64
N HIS A 8 23.16 -21.42 65.77
CA HIS A 8 23.34 -19.99 65.99
C HIS A 8 24.78 -19.52 65.69
N THR A 9 25.04 -18.21 65.89
CA THR A 9 26.32 -17.60 66.36
C THR A 9 27.11 -16.87 65.27
N THR A 10 27.60 -15.62 65.34
CA THR A 10 27.57 -14.45 66.27
C THR A 10 28.34 -13.29 65.62
N ALA A 11 27.94 -12.04 65.90
CA ALA A 11 28.76 -10.87 66.31
C ALA A 11 29.82 -10.30 65.32
N SER A 12 30.23 -9.02 65.31
CA SER A 12 30.13 -7.81 66.14
C SER A 12 30.42 -6.63 65.17
N VAL A 13 30.06 -5.35 65.38
CA VAL A 13 30.73 -4.36 66.25
C VAL A 13 29.93 -3.05 66.11
N SER A 14 29.64 -2.38 67.23
CA SER A 14 29.37 -0.91 67.33
C SER A 14 30.66 -0.24 67.83
N PRO A 15 30.93 1.09 67.75
CA PRO A 15 29.96 2.19 67.93
C PRO A 15 30.28 3.54 67.21
N THR A 16 29.45 4.55 67.52
CA THR A 16 29.82 6.00 67.62
C THR A 16 29.63 6.90 66.39
N ALA A 17 28.50 7.63 66.37
CA ALA A 17 28.40 9.11 66.36
C ALA A 17 27.24 9.63 65.48
N SER A 18 26.21 10.18 66.13
CA SER A 18 25.30 11.20 65.54
C SER A 18 25.92 12.60 65.73
N PRO A 19 25.36 13.74 65.24
CA PRO A 19 24.24 13.97 64.31
C PRO A 19 24.49 15.12 63.25
N ILE A 20 23.39 15.53 62.58
CA ILE A 20 23.04 16.83 61.93
C ILE A 20 23.44 17.08 60.43
N PRO A 21 22.75 17.99 59.69
CA PRO A 21 21.67 17.66 58.75
C PRO A 21 21.90 18.24 57.33
N ALA A 22 21.24 17.70 56.30
CA ALA A 22 21.02 18.47 55.06
C ALA A 22 19.83 17.94 54.29
N THR A 23 18.71 18.62 54.48
CA THR A 23 17.57 18.67 53.57
C THR A 23 18.03 18.85 52.12
N LEU A 24 17.65 17.94 51.23
CA LEU A 24 17.33 18.28 49.85
C LEU A 24 16.12 17.47 49.38
N PRO A 25 15.28 18.10 48.56
CA PRO A 25 13.85 17.90 48.57
C PRO A 25 13.44 16.65 47.79
N ALA A 26 12.30 16.10 48.22
CA ALA A 26 11.52 15.17 47.44
C ALA A 26 11.38 15.71 46.01
N ALA A 27 11.90 14.96 45.04
CA ALA A 27 11.61 15.19 43.64
C ALA A 27 10.08 15.18 43.47
N PRO A 28 9.49 16.23 42.86
CA PRO A 28 8.07 16.22 42.60
C PRO A 28 7.81 15.05 41.65
N ALA A 29 6.85 14.21 42.03
CA ALA A 29 6.28 13.22 41.13
C ALA A 29 5.85 13.95 39.86
N LEU A 30 6.66 13.82 38.80
CA LEU A 30 6.28 14.23 37.46
C LEU A 30 5.07 13.36 37.10
N SER A 31 3.89 13.93 37.27
CA SER A 31 2.70 13.53 36.55
C SER A 31 2.93 13.84 35.07
N SER A 32 3.84 13.12 34.41
CA SER A 32 4.01 13.21 32.97
C SER A 32 2.94 12.33 32.32
N SER A 33 1.72 12.84 32.24
CA SER A 33 0.82 12.41 31.18
C SER A 33 1.50 12.77 29.86
N LYS A 34 2.24 11.82 29.26
CA LYS A 34 2.72 11.97 27.89
C LYS A 34 1.53 12.39 27.04
N PRO A 35 1.59 13.52 26.32
CA PRO A 35 0.49 13.91 25.47
C PRO A 35 0.33 12.81 24.40
N GLN A 36 -0.85 12.18 24.36
CA GLN A 36 -1.18 11.06 23.47
C GLN A 36 -0.83 11.33 21.99
N ASN A 37 -0.71 12.61 21.63
CA ASN A 37 -0.40 13.11 20.31
C ASN A 37 1.09 13.02 19.94
N GLU A 38 2.01 12.98 20.91
CA GLU A 38 3.46 12.84 20.62
C GLU A 38 3.79 11.47 20.02
N ASP A 39 3.20 10.40 20.59
CA ASP A 39 3.42 9.05 20.09
C ASP A 39 2.79 8.85 18.70
N LEU A 40 1.66 9.54 18.42
CA LEU A 40 1.03 9.60 17.10
C LEU A 40 1.93 10.29 16.07
N LEU A 41 2.45 11.48 16.38
CA LEU A 41 3.35 12.21 15.48
C LEU A 41 4.62 11.43 15.20
N ARG A 42 5.20 10.79 16.23
CA ARG A 42 6.38 9.94 16.07
C ARG A 42 6.11 8.72 15.20
N TYR A 43 4.92 8.12 15.29
CA TYR A 43 4.51 7.03 14.41
C TYR A 43 4.35 7.49 12.96
N ILE A 44 3.71 8.64 12.72
CA ILE A 44 3.52 9.20 11.39
C ILE A 44 4.87 9.52 10.74
N GLU A 45 5.76 10.20 11.47
CA GLU A 45 7.08 10.56 10.97
C GLU A 45 7.94 9.32 10.68
N HIS A 46 7.85 8.29 11.52
CA HIS A 46 8.48 7.00 11.22
C HIS A 46 7.89 6.36 9.95
N SER A 47 6.56 6.37 9.81
CA SER A 47 5.88 5.78 8.65
C SER A 47 6.27 6.48 7.35
N LEU A 48 6.33 7.82 7.34
CA LEU A 48 6.73 8.60 6.16
C LEU A 48 8.19 8.38 5.73
N ARG A 49 9.07 7.98 6.65
CA ARG A 49 10.50 7.76 6.35
C ARG A 49 10.81 6.33 5.93
N VAL A 50 10.03 5.36 6.40
CA VAL A 50 10.35 3.92 6.31
C VAL A 50 9.40 3.18 5.38
N ASP A 51 8.13 3.56 5.32
CA ASP A 51 7.12 2.89 4.52
C ASP A 51 6.93 3.63 3.18
N GLU A 52 6.95 2.91 2.05
CA GLU A 52 6.58 3.48 0.74
C GLU A 52 5.07 3.74 0.65
N ASP A 53 4.27 2.82 1.22
CA ASP A 53 2.81 2.87 1.24
C ASP A 53 2.24 2.98 2.66
N PHE A 54 1.12 3.67 2.80
CA PHE A 54 0.43 3.75 4.09
C PHE A 54 -0.33 2.46 4.42
N TYR A 55 0.13 1.76 5.46
CA TYR A 55 -0.52 0.58 6.00
C TYR A 55 -1.57 0.94 7.06
N PHE A 56 -2.79 0.43 6.87
CA PHE A 56 -3.91 0.63 7.79
C PHE A 56 -4.51 -0.69 8.29
N LEU A 57 -5.08 -0.64 9.49
CA LEU A 57 -5.78 -1.75 10.13
C LEU A 57 -7.18 -1.89 9.51
N ARG A 58 -7.58 -3.11 9.10
CA ARG A 58 -8.97 -3.36 8.70
C ARG A 58 -9.81 -3.69 9.92
N PHE A 59 -10.94 -3.03 10.04
CA PHE A 59 -11.91 -3.28 11.09
C PHE A 59 -13.09 -4.08 10.55
N GLU A 60 -12.83 -5.23 9.92
CA GLU A 60 -13.86 -5.98 9.17
C GLU A 60 -15.05 -6.36 10.05
N LYS A 61 -14.80 -6.84 11.28
CA LYS A 61 -15.86 -7.15 12.23
C LYS A 61 -16.72 -5.93 12.53
N LEU A 62 -16.11 -4.78 12.84
CA LEU A 62 -16.84 -3.54 13.16
C LEU A 62 -17.61 -3.02 11.95
N GLN A 63 -17.04 -3.09 10.75
CA GLN A 63 -17.69 -2.68 9.51
C GLN A 63 -18.94 -3.53 9.23
N ARG A 64 -18.83 -4.85 9.37
CA ARG A 64 -19.97 -5.77 9.23
C ARG A 64 -21.02 -5.52 10.31
N THR A 65 -20.61 -5.28 11.56
CA THR A 65 -21.54 -4.93 12.64
C THR A 65 -22.30 -3.63 12.33
N ASN A 66 -21.60 -2.60 11.84
CA ASN A 66 -22.22 -1.34 11.46
C ASN A 66 -23.23 -1.52 10.30
N LEU A 67 -22.88 -2.30 9.28
CA LEU A 67 -23.78 -2.62 8.16
C LEU A 67 -25.05 -3.33 8.63
N VAL A 68 -24.91 -4.33 9.50
CA VAL A 68 -26.06 -5.07 10.05
C VAL A 68 -26.92 -4.16 10.92
N ALA A 69 -26.32 -3.25 11.70
CA ALA A 69 -27.06 -2.28 12.51
C ALA A 69 -27.90 -1.32 11.64
N LEU A 70 -27.31 -0.80 10.56
CA LEU A 70 -27.99 0.06 9.60
C LEU A 70 -29.11 -0.69 8.86
N GLN A 71 -28.86 -1.93 8.45
CA GLN A 71 -29.87 -2.79 7.83
C GLN A 71 -31.05 -3.04 8.77
N MET A 72 -30.79 -3.33 10.05
CA MET A 72 -31.84 -3.55 11.04
C MET A 72 -32.66 -2.27 11.27
N LYS A 73 -32.00 -1.10 11.27
CA LYS A 73 -32.69 0.19 11.38
C LYS A 73 -33.65 0.40 10.19
N LEU A 74 -33.19 0.14 8.97
CA LEU A 74 -34.04 0.22 7.77
C LEU A 74 -35.23 -0.75 7.80
N ILE A 75 -35.02 -1.98 8.29
CA ILE A 75 -36.10 -2.97 8.43
C ILE A 75 -37.17 -2.49 9.42
N ARG A 76 -36.76 -1.92 10.56
CA ARG A 76 -37.70 -1.35 11.55
C ARG A 76 -38.47 -0.18 10.97
N THR A 77 -37.79 0.74 10.28
CA THR A 77 -38.44 1.85 9.59
C THR A 77 -39.45 1.35 8.56
N LYS A 78 -39.09 0.33 7.76
CA LYS A 78 -40.00 -0.31 6.80
C LYS A 78 -41.24 -0.93 7.49
N ASP A 79 -41.07 -1.61 8.62
CA ASP A 79 -42.19 -2.20 9.37
C ASP A 79 -43.14 -1.12 9.92
N SER A 80 -42.58 -0.04 10.49
CA SER A 80 -43.38 1.12 10.93
C SER A 80 -44.16 1.76 9.79
N MET A 81 -43.50 1.97 8.65
CA MET A 81 -44.10 2.58 7.45
C MET A 81 -45.17 1.70 6.80
N SER A 82 -45.01 0.38 6.85
CA SER A 82 -46.01 -0.55 6.33
C SER A 82 -47.30 -0.57 7.15
N LYS A 83 -47.27 -0.08 8.40
CA LYS A 83 -48.42 -0.06 9.32
C LYS A 83 -49.09 1.31 9.40
N ALA A 84 -48.39 2.37 9.00
CA ALA A 84 -48.90 3.74 9.02
C ALA A 84 -49.76 4.04 7.77
N THR A 85 -50.88 4.73 7.95
CA THR A 85 -51.78 5.15 6.86
C THR A 85 -51.30 6.43 6.18
N ASP A 86 -50.63 7.32 6.92
CA ASP A 86 -49.98 8.54 6.41
C ASP A 86 -48.54 8.61 6.95
N MET A 87 -47.61 9.09 6.12
CA MET A 87 -46.20 9.21 6.48
C MET A 87 -45.87 10.64 6.97
N SER A 88 -45.23 10.75 8.13
CA SER A 88 -44.69 12.02 8.60
C SER A 88 -43.45 12.41 7.79
N ASP A 89 -43.27 13.71 7.54
CA ASP A 89 -42.10 14.24 6.82
C ASP A 89 -40.79 13.93 7.56
N ASP A 90 -40.84 13.89 8.90
CA ASP A 90 -39.70 13.50 9.76
C ASP A 90 -39.29 12.02 9.59
N ASP A 91 -40.26 11.14 9.34
CA ASP A 91 -40.02 9.71 9.10
C ASP A 91 -39.38 9.50 7.72
N LEU A 92 -39.77 10.31 6.73
CA LEU A 92 -39.19 10.31 5.39
C LEU A 92 -37.74 10.81 5.42
N GLU A 93 -37.45 11.87 6.17
CA GLU A 93 -36.08 12.38 6.30
C GLU A 93 -35.18 11.37 7.04
N THR A 94 -35.69 10.75 8.10
CA THR A 94 -34.97 9.69 8.83
C THR A 94 -34.65 8.49 7.93
N LEU A 95 -35.59 8.11 7.05
CA LEU A 95 -35.37 7.06 6.05
C LEU A 95 -34.28 7.46 5.05
N ARG A 96 -34.36 8.69 4.50
CA ARG A 96 -33.40 9.22 3.52
C ARG A 96 -31.98 9.18 4.07
N VAL A 97 -31.76 9.75 5.26
CA VAL A 97 -30.46 9.77 5.93
C VAL A 97 -29.95 8.36 6.20
N THR A 98 -30.83 7.47 6.68
CA THR A 98 -30.41 6.08 7.00
C THR A 98 -30.07 5.30 5.72
N LEU A 99 -30.78 5.51 4.62
CA LEU A 99 -30.48 4.91 3.31
C LEU A 99 -29.14 5.40 2.77
N GLU A 100 -28.86 6.71 2.86
CA GLU A 100 -27.59 7.30 2.45
C GLU A 100 -26.41 6.74 3.26
N GLN A 101 -26.57 6.66 4.60
CA GLN A 101 -25.58 6.06 5.48
C GLN A 101 -25.33 4.58 5.15
N TYR A 102 -26.39 3.82 4.85
CA TYR A 102 -26.28 2.42 4.47
C TYR A 102 -25.57 2.23 3.13
N ALA A 103 -25.93 3.00 2.10
CA ALA A 103 -25.28 2.96 0.79
C ALA A 103 -23.78 3.34 0.89
N THR A 104 -23.47 4.40 1.64
CA THR A 104 -22.10 4.84 1.90
C THR A 104 -21.31 3.78 2.64
N ALA A 105 -21.91 3.13 3.65
CA ALA A 105 -21.27 2.05 4.39
C ALA A 105 -20.95 0.84 3.49
N ILE A 106 -21.86 0.48 2.57
CA ILE A 106 -21.62 -0.60 1.59
C ILE A 106 -20.45 -0.22 0.67
N GLN A 107 -20.47 0.99 0.12
CA GLN A 107 -19.41 1.47 -0.78
C GLN A 107 -18.04 1.47 -0.08
N ASN A 108 -17.98 1.97 1.15
CA ASN A 108 -16.76 1.99 1.96
C ASN A 108 -16.27 0.58 2.27
N TYR A 109 -17.16 -0.33 2.66
CA TYR A 109 -16.82 -1.72 2.90
C TYR A 109 -16.26 -2.40 1.64
N HIS A 110 -16.90 -2.18 0.49
CA HIS A 110 -16.44 -2.73 -0.77
C HIS A 110 -15.09 -2.15 -1.21
N CYS A 111 -14.89 -0.84 -1.05
CA CYS A 111 -13.63 -0.16 -1.35
C CYS A 111 -12.48 -0.73 -0.52
N LEU A 112 -12.69 -0.91 0.79
CA LEU A 112 -11.68 -1.44 1.71
C LEU A 112 -11.44 -2.95 1.50
N ARG A 113 -12.47 -3.71 1.15
CA ARG A 113 -12.34 -5.15 0.87
C ARG A 113 -11.56 -5.44 -0.41
N LYS A 114 -11.64 -4.57 -1.42
CA LYS A 114 -10.89 -4.70 -2.69
C LYS A 114 -9.37 -4.52 -2.54
N LYS A 115 -8.88 -4.07 -1.38
CA LYS A 115 -7.44 -3.83 -1.15
C LYS A 115 -6.69 -5.12 -0.81
N ARG A 116 -5.41 -5.20 -1.20
CA ARG A 116 -4.57 -6.37 -0.91
C ARG A 116 -4.36 -6.53 0.61
N THR A 117 -4.29 -7.79 1.01
CA THR A 117 -3.89 -8.23 2.36
C THR A 117 -2.38 -8.30 2.44
N LEU A 118 -1.80 -7.79 3.53
CA LEU A 118 -0.40 -8.07 3.87
C LEU A 118 -0.19 -9.56 4.16
N THR A 119 1.02 -10.05 3.88
CA THR A 119 1.46 -11.38 4.28
C THR A 119 1.48 -11.48 5.80
N SER A 120 1.29 -12.69 6.35
CA SER A 120 1.22 -12.91 7.80
C SER A 120 2.46 -12.40 8.56
N ARG A 121 3.65 -12.48 7.94
CA ARG A 121 4.91 -11.99 8.51
C ARG A 121 4.93 -10.45 8.63
N ASP A 122 4.52 -9.74 7.59
CA ASP A 122 4.48 -8.27 7.59
C ASP A 122 3.37 -7.73 8.49
N ALA A 123 2.23 -8.41 8.52
CA ALA A 123 1.14 -8.12 9.46
C ALA A 123 1.64 -8.23 10.91
N HIS A 124 2.45 -9.26 11.22
CA HIS A 124 3.04 -9.42 12.55
C HIS A 124 4.03 -8.28 12.88
N ARG A 125 4.93 -7.95 11.93
CA ARG A 125 5.85 -6.82 12.09
C ARG A 125 5.11 -5.51 12.35
N ARG A 126 4.01 -5.27 11.61
CA ARG A 126 3.20 -4.05 11.77
C ARG A 126 2.46 -4.01 13.09
N ARG A 127 1.93 -5.14 13.55
CA ARG A 127 1.35 -5.29 14.89
C ARG A 127 2.35 -4.89 15.97
N LEU A 128 3.57 -5.41 15.92
CA LEU A 128 4.62 -5.08 16.90
C LEU A 128 4.95 -3.58 16.89
N LEU A 129 4.95 -2.97 15.70
CA LEU A 129 5.17 -1.54 15.54
C LEU A 129 4.05 -0.73 16.22
N LEU A 130 2.79 -1.00 15.89
CA LEU A 130 1.64 -0.33 16.53
C LEU A 130 1.63 -0.55 18.05
N GLN A 131 1.94 -1.76 18.51
CA GLN A 131 2.05 -2.05 19.93
C GLN A 131 3.16 -1.20 20.58
N ARG A 132 4.33 -1.05 19.95
CA ARG A 132 5.41 -0.21 20.50
C ARG A 132 4.96 1.24 20.72
N TYR A 133 4.25 1.83 19.76
CA TYR A 133 3.82 3.24 19.85
C TYR A 133 2.55 3.45 20.70
N PHE A 134 1.59 2.52 20.65
CA PHE A 134 0.24 2.73 21.20
C PHE A 134 -0.15 1.76 22.33
N HIS A 135 0.77 0.95 22.87
CA HIS A 135 0.48 0.06 24.01
C HIS A 135 -0.12 0.79 25.21
N SER A 136 0.31 2.03 25.47
CA SER A 136 -0.16 2.84 26.60
C SER A 136 -1.62 3.29 26.45
N GLN A 137 -2.16 3.26 25.23
CA GLN A 137 -3.49 3.77 24.91
C GLN A 137 -4.57 2.66 24.89
N VAL A 138 -4.17 1.39 24.96
CA VAL A 138 -5.09 0.26 24.81
C VAL A 138 -4.91 -0.73 25.96
N LYS A 139 -6.03 -1.16 26.56
CA LYS A 139 -6.04 -2.12 27.67
C LYS A 139 -5.72 -3.56 27.23
N ASP A 140 -6.15 -3.92 26.01
CA ASP A 140 -5.91 -5.24 25.42
C ASP A 140 -5.09 -5.13 24.13
N VAL A 141 -3.91 -5.74 24.13
CA VAL A 141 -3.00 -5.77 22.98
C VAL A 141 -3.60 -6.54 21.79
N ARG A 142 -4.57 -7.43 22.04
CA ARG A 142 -5.25 -8.19 20.98
C ARG A 142 -6.08 -7.30 20.05
N VAL A 143 -6.36 -6.05 20.41
CA VAL A 143 -7.05 -5.09 19.54
C VAL A 143 -6.26 -4.82 18.26
N PHE A 144 -4.94 -4.99 18.28
CA PHE A 144 -4.07 -4.88 17.10
C PHE A 144 -4.01 -6.17 16.27
N GLU A 145 -4.62 -7.27 16.72
CA GLU A 145 -4.73 -8.52 15.94
C GLU A 145 -5.81 -8.35 14.87
N SER A 146 -5.47 -7.68 13.78
CA SER A 146 -6.34 -7.63 12.61
C SER A 146 -5.57 -7.77 11.31
N HIS A 147 -6.33 -7.90 10.22
CA HIS A 147 -5.81 -7.90 8.87
C HIS A 147 -5.36 -6.49 8.52
N TYR A 148 -4.12 -6.37 8.09
CA TYR A 148 -3.59 -5.11 7.60
C TYR A 148 -3.77 -5.02 6.08
N SER A 149 -3.95 -3.79 5.60
CA SER A 149 -4.06 -3.47 4.19
C SER A 149 -3.30 -2.20 3.88
N TYR A 150 -3.02 -2.00 2.60
CA TYR A 150 -2.39 -0.81 2.07
C TYR A 150 -3.04 -0.43 0.75
N PHE A 151 -2.85 0.82 0.37
CA PHE A 151 -3.29 1.34 -0.91
C PHE A 151 -2.27 0.96 -1.97
N VAL A 152 -2.51 -0.15 -2.67
CA VAL A 152 -1.79 -0.42 -3.92
C VAL A 152 -2.44 0.42 -5.01
N GLU A 153 -1.71 1.40 -5.51
CA GLU A 153 -1.98 1.96 -6.83
C GLU A 153 -1.65 0.88 -7.86
N LYS A 154 -2.56 0.64 -8.81
CA LYS A 154 -2.51 -0.50 -9.74
C LYS A 154 -1.20 -0.50 -10.55
N ASP A 155 -0.22 -1.27 -10.10
CA ASP A 155 0.99 -1.59 -10.86
C ASP A 155 1.03 -3.09 -11.17
N VAL A 156 -0.11 -3.63 -11.65
CA VAL A 156 -0.28 -5.06 -11.98
C VAL A 156 0.69 -5.45 -13.10
N ASP A 157 0.92 -4.55 -14.06
CA ASP A 157 1.90 -4.75 -15.15
C ASP A 157 3.33 -4.70 -14.67
N ALA A 158 3.62 -3.83 -13.69
CA ALA A 158 4.91 -3.83 -13.01
C ALA A 158 5.19 -5.21 -12.44
N ASN A 159 4.21 -5.84 -11.80
CA ASN A 159 4.41 -7.18 -11.23
C ASN A 159 4.63 -8.27 -12.28
N ARG A 160 3.97 -8.24 -13.46
CA ARG A 160 4.21 -9.21 -14.54
C ARG A 160 5.59 -9.06 -15.17
N LEU A 161 5.99 -7.83 -15.48
CA LEU A 161 7.28 -7.57 -16.11
C LEU A 161 8.43 -7.75 -15.11
N ARG A 162 8.25 -7.35 -13.84
CA ARG A 162 9.19 -7.61 -12.74
C ARG A 162 9.36 -9.10 -12.51
N THR A 163 8.30 -9.91 -12.47
CA THR A 163 8.41 -11.37 -12.30
C THR A 163 9.09 -12.05 -13.50
N LEU A 164 8.84 -11.59 -14.72
CA LEU A 164 9.57 -12.06 -15.91
C LEU A 164 11.06 -11.69 -15.87
N LEU A 165 11.40 -10.46 -15.46
CA LEU A 165 12.79 -10.07 -15.24
C LEU A 165 13.43 -10.93 -14.14
N MET A 166 12.74 -11.13 -13.01
CA MET A 166 13.24 -11.98 -11.93
C MET A 166 13.49 -13.42 -12.37
N LYS A 167 12.67 -13.96 -13.28
CA LYS A 167 12.87 -15.31 -13.83
C LYS A 167 14.04 -15.40 -14.81
N ARG A 168 14.38 -14.29 -15.48
CA ARG A 168 15.37 -14.27 -16.57
C ARG A 168 16.74 -13.71 -16.14
N LEU A 169 16.79 -12.88 -15.09
CA LEU A 169 18.03 -12.33 -14.55
C LEU A 169 18.69 -13.31 -13.55
N PRO A 170 20.04 -13.31 -13.47
CA PRO A 170 20.76 -14.12 -12.50
C PRO A 170 20.42 -13.70 -11.05
N VAL A 171 20.27 -14.70 -10.17
CA VAL A 171 19.87 -14.57 -8.75
C VAL A 171 20.70 -13.54 -7.96
N LYS A 172 21.95 -13.30 -8.37
CA LYS A 172 22.82 -12.30 -7.74
C LYS A 172 22.34 -10.85 -7.92
N MET A 173 21.54 -10.56 -8.94
CA MET A 173 21.03 -9.21 -9.24
C MET A 173 19.59 -8.96 -8.77
N THR A 174 18.82 -10.02 -8.55
CA THR A 174 17.42 -9.92 -8.11
C THR A 174 17.30 -9.64 -6.62
N TYR A 175 18.26 -10.09 -5.81
CA TYR A 175 18.28 -9.85 -4.37
C TYR A 175 18.84 -8.46 -4.00
N SER A 176 18.10 -7.73 -3.16
CA SER A 176 18.59 -6.50 -2.55
C SER A 176 19.70 -6.77 -1.52
N ARG A 177 20.62 -5.82 -1.31
CA ARG A 177 21.70 -5.96 -0.31
C ARG A 177 21.16 -6.19 1.10
N SER A 178 20.03 -5.58 1.45
CA SER A 178 19.38 -5.72 2.76
C SER A 178 18.77 -7.12 2.95
N GLU A 179 18.12 -7.66 1.92
CA GLU A 179 17.46 -8.97 1.96
C GLU A 179 18.46 -10.13 1.96
N ARG A 180 19.63 -9.98 1.31
CA ARG A 180 20.72 -10.98 1.37
C ARG A 180 21.26 -11.19 2.78
N VAL A 181 21.23 -10.14 3.60
CA VAL A 181 21.67 -10.19 5.01
C VAL A 181 20.55 -10.75 5.89
N ALA A 182 19.29 -10.42 5.61
CA ALA A 182 18.14 -10.89 6.39
C ALA A 182 17.78 -12.37 6.14
N ASN A 183 17.89 -12.84 4.88
CA ASN A 183 17.46 -14.16 4.44
C ASN A 183 18.61 -14.93 3.74
N GLN A 184 19.79 -14.96 4.36
CA GLN A 184 21.00 -15.57 3.79
C GLN A 184 20.81 -17.07 3.43
N GLU A 185 20.03 -17.80 4.23
CA GLU A 185 19.72 -19.22 3.94
C GLU A 185 18.85 -19.39 2.69
N GLU A 186 17.94 -18.45 2.42
CA GLU A 186 17.06 -18.51 1.25
C GLU A 186 17.78 -18.11 -0.04
N PHE A 187 18.73 -17.17 0.08
CA PHE A 187 19.65 -16.80 -0.99
C PHE A 187 20.50 -17.99 -1.45
N CYS A 188 21.05 -18.76 -0.51
CA CYS A 188 21.83 -19.97 -0.83
C CYS A 188 20.98 -21.07 -1.49
N ARG A 189 19.66 -21.09 -1.23
CA ARG A 189 18.70 -22.03 -1.83
C ARG A 189 18.13 -21.55 -3.17
N GLY A 190 18.48 -20.35 -3.62
CA GLY A 190 18.06 -19.83 -4.94
C GLY A 190 16.56 -19.54 -5.06
N LYS A 191 15.88 -19.26 -3.95
CA LYS A 191 14.47 -18.86 -3.98
C LYS A 191 14.33 -17.46 -4.63
N PRO A 192 13.20 -17.15 -5.29
CA PRO A 192 12.93 -15.79 -5.74
C PRO A 192 12.76 -14.87 -4.51
N PRO A 193 13.39 -13.68 -4.50
CA PRO A 193 13.29 -12.73 -3.38
C PRO A 193 11.86 -12.17 -3.24
N GLU A 194 11.49 -11.82 -2.01
CA GLU A 194 10.18 -11.23 -1.68
C GLU A 194 10.19 -9.72 -1.98
N ASP A 195 11.35 -9.07 -1.86
CA ASP A 195 11.59 -7.66 -2.21
C ASP A 195 12.37 -7.50 -3.52
N VAL A 196 11.96 -6.53 -4.34
CA VAL A 196 12.56 -6.28 -5.66
C VAL A 196 13.84 -5.45 -5.50
N SER A 197 14.99 -5.94 -5.99
CA SER A 197 16.25 -5.16 -6.01
C SER A 197 16.12 -3.83 -6.76
N ASP A 198 16.76 -2.78 -6.23
CA ASP A 198 16.87 -1.44 -6.84
C ASP A 198 17.30 -1.48 -8.31
N PHE A 199 18.11 -2.47 -8.68
CA PHE A 199 18.58 -2.63 -10.06
C PHE A 199 17.46 -3.08 -11.00
N VAL A 200 16.65 -4.05 -10.58
CA VAL A 200 15.51 -4.53 -11.37
C VAL A 200 14.49 -3.42 -11.52
N GLU A 201 14.28 -2.62 -10.48
CA GLU A 201 13.40 -1.46 -10.52
C GLU A 201 13.89 -0.39 -11.51
N ARG A 202 15.19 -0.08 -11.49
CA ARG A 202 15.78 0.84 -12.48
C ARG A 202 15.71 0.29 -13.91
N LEU A 203 15.97 -1.00 -14.10
CA LEU A 203 15.91 -1.65 -15.40
C LEU A 203 14.47 -1.70 -15.93
N TYR A 204 13.50 -1.95 -15.06
CA TYR A 204 12.08 -1.89 -15.38
C TYR A 204 11.66 -0.51 -15.87
N ARG A 205 12.01 0.54 -15.11
CA ARG A 205 11.75 1.95 -15.50
C ARG A 205 12.42 2.29 -16.82
N PHE A 206 13.66 1.84 -17.01
CA PHE A 206 14.40 2.02 -18.26
C PHE A 206 13.71 1.32 -19.44
N ILE A 207 13.33 0.04 -19.31
CA ILE A 207 12.66 -0.71 -20.38
C ILE A 207 11.33 -0.04 -20.74
N ARG A 208 10.52 0.38 -19.77
CA ARG A 208 9.26 1.09 -20.03
C ARG A 208 9.48 2.41 -20.78
N ALA A 209 10.44 3.22 -20.33
CA ALA A 209 10.77 4.46 -21.02
C ALA A 209 11.34 4.21 -22.43
N ALA A 210 12.18 3.20 -22.58
CA ALA A 210 12.79 2.82 -23.85
C ALA A 210 11.76 2.31 -24.87
N ILE A 211 10.77 1.51 -24.43
CA ILE A 211 9.67 1.06 -25.30
C ILE A 211 8.92 2.26 -25.85
N GLY A 212 8.49 3.20 -24.99
CA GLY A 212 7.79 4.41 -25.44
C GLY A 212 8.61 5.25 -26.44
N GLY A 213 9.90 5.46 -26.16
CA GLY A 213 10.79 6.20 -27.07
C GLY A 213 11.03 5.49 -28.40
N LEU A 214 11.22 4.16 -28.38
CA LEU A 214 11.45 3.36 -29.58
C LEU A 214 10.22 3.35 -30.49
N PHE A 215 9.02 3.31 -29.92
CA PHE A 215 7.78 3.39 -30.69
C PHE A 215 7.63 4.75 -31.39
N LEU A 216 8.07 5.86 -30.80
CA LEU A 216 8.01 7.17 -31.47
C LEU A 216 9.12 7.37 -32.51
N VAL A 217 10.35 6.98 -32.19
CA VAL A 217 11.51 7.26 -33.04
C VAL A 217 11.63 6.25 -34.19
N GLY A 218 11.24 4.99 -33.97
CA GLY A 218 11.36 3.92 -34.97
C GLY A 218 10.67 4.22 -36.30
N PRO A 219 9.37 4.59 -36.31
CA PRO A 219 8.64 4.93 -37.53
C PRO A 219 9.26 6.13 -38.24
N MET A 220 9.68 7.16 -37.49
CA MET A 220 10.35 8.34 -38.05
C MET A 220 11.68 7.98 -38.74
N LEU A 221 12.47 7.10 -38.14
CA LEU A 221 13.75 6.66 -38.69
C LEU A 221 13.57 5.88 -40.00
N VAL A 222 12.56 5.00 -40.06
CA VAL A 222 12.24 4.22 -41.26
C VAL A 222 11.80 5.13 -42.40
N MET A 223 11.00 6.16 -42.11
CA MET A 223 10.57 7.13 -43.12
C MET A 223 11.71 8.02 -43.63
N ALA A 224 12.70 8.34 -42.77
CA ALA A 224 13.84 9.15 -43.16
C ALA A 224 14.79 8.46 -44.16
N ILE A 225 14.91 7.13 -44.11
CA ILE A 225 15.89 6.36 -44.91
C ILE A 225 15.42 6.11 -46.35
N GLY A 226 14.13 6.29 -46.66
CA GLY A 226 13.63 6.08 -48.02
C GLY A 226 12.21 6.61 -48.24
N PRO A 227 12.05 7.90 -48.61
CA PRO A 227 10.75 8.53 -48.76
C PRO A 227 9.97 7.89 -49.90
N SER A 228 8.94 7.14 -49.56
CA SER A 228 7.96 6.57 -50.48
C SER A 228 6.61 6.53 -49.78
N THR A 229 5.56 7.03 -50.45
CA THR A 229 4.21 7.16 -49.90
C THR A 229 3.66 5.82 -49.41
N ALA A 230 3.82 4.76 -50.20
CA ALA A 230 3.37 3.41 -49.85
C ALA A 230 4.12 2.83 -48.64
N LYS A 231 5.46 2.99 -48.59
CA LYS A 231 6.28 2.50 -47.47
C LYS A 231 5.95 3.22 -46.17
N SER A 232 5.68 4.52 -46.25
CA SER A 232 5.32 5.35 -45.10
C SER A 232 3.98 4.93 -44.50
N LEU A 233 2.95 4.77 -45.34
CA LEU A 233 1.61 4.35 -44.89
C LEU A 233 1.65 2.97 -44.21
N VAL A 234 2.34 2.00 -44.83
CA VAL A 234 2.52 0.66 -44.26
C VAL A 234 3.25 0.70 -42.92
N THR A 235 4.30 1.52 -42.80
CA THR A 235 5.06 1.67 -41.56
C THR A 235 4.20 2.27 -40.44
N VAL A 236 3.37 3.27 -40.72
CA VAL A 236 2.44 3.84 -39.73
C VAL A 236 1.43 2.81 -39.27
N SER A 237 0.76 2.12 -40.20
CA SER A 237 -0.25 1.12 -39.85
C SER A 237 0.32 0.02 -38.96
N ILE A 238 1.49 -0.52 -39.30
CA ILE A 238 2.17 -1.54 -38.49
C ILE A 238 2.56 -0.97 -37.12
N SER A 239 3.10 0.25 -37.07
CA SER A 239 3.58 0.85 -35.82
C SER A 239 2.44 1.20 -34.86
N VAL A 240 1.32 1.73 -35.37
CA VAL A 240 0.10 1.99 -34.58
C VAL A 240 -0.51 0.69 -34.08
N PHE A 241 -0.57 -0.34 -34.93
CA PHE A 241 -1.08 -1.64 -34.52
C PHE A 241 -0.22 -2.28 -33.43
N LEU A 242 1.10 -2.31 -33.60
CA LEU A 242 2.02 -2.83 -32.58
C LEU A 242 1.94 -2.02 -31.29
N PHE A 243 1.81 -0.69 -31.38
CA PHE A 243 1.63 0.16 -30.20
C PHE A 243 0.33 -0.18 -29.47
N ALA A 244 -0.78 -0.34 -30.18
CA ALA A 244 -2.07 -0.73 -29.61
C ALA A 244 -2.02 -2.11 -28.95
N VAL A 245 -1.32 -3.08 -29.57
CA VAL A 245 -1.07 -4.41 -28.97
C VAL A 245 -0.24 -4.27 -27.69
N VAL A 246 0.83 -3.49 -27.70
CA VAL A 246 1.68 -3.27 -26.51
C VAL A 246 0.91 -2.55 -25.41
N LEU A 247 0.06 -1.57 -25.72
CA LEU A 247 -0.83 -0.97 -24.74
C LEU A 247 -1.80 -2.02 -24.19
N THR A 248 -2.54 -2.73 -25.04
CA THR A 248 -3.60 -3.66 -24.60
C THR A 248 -3.08 -4.83 -23.76
N PHE A 249 -1.91 -5.39 -24.11
CA PHE A 249 -1.36 -6.55 -23.41
C PHE A 249 -0.29 -6.21 -22.38
N GLY A 250 0.38 -5.07 -22.53
CA GLY A 250 1.54 -4.69 -21.71
C GLY A 250 1.25 -3.64 -20.65
N LEU A 251 0.17 -2.87 -20.80
CA LEU A 251 -0.27 -1.87 -19.83
C LEU A 251 -1.78 -2.09 -19.59
N GLU A 252 -2.20 -2.43 -18.37
CA GLU A 252 -3.61 -2.40 -17.93
C GLU A 252 -4.07 -0.93 -17.84
N VAL A 253 -4.06 -0.25 -18.98
CA VAL A 253 -4.68 1.05 -19.17
C VAL A 253 -6.18 0.85 -19.19
N THR A 254 -6.94 1.78 -18.62
CA THR A 254 -8.40 1.73 -18.76
C THR A 254 -8.78 1.77 -20.24
N ASP A 255 -9.86 1.07 -20.63
CA ASP A 255 -10.27 0.94 -22.04
C ASP A 255 -10.33 2.30 -22.77
N VAL A 256 -10.74 3.34 -22.05
CA VAL A 256 -10.82 4.71 -22.56
C VAL A 256 -9.45 5.35 -22.72
N GLU A 257 -8.57 5.23 -21.73
CA GLU A 257 -7.25 5.85 -21.74
C GLU A 257 -6.30 5.17 -22.74
N GLY A 258 -6.43 3.86 -22.95
CA GLY A 258 -5.73 3.13 -24.02
C GLY A 258 -6.17 3.59 -25.42
N LEU A 259 -7.47 3.82 -25.60
CA LEU A 259 -8.03 4.32 -26.86
C LEU A 259 -7.57 5.76 -27.14
N VAL A 260 -7.60 6.64 -26.14
CA VAL A 260 -7.09 8.03 -26.25
C VAL A 260 -5.59 8.04 -26.56
N SER A 261 -4.79 7.20 -25.90
CA SER A 261 -3.35 7.08 -26.14
C SER A 261 -3.02 6.57 -27.55
N THR A 262 -3.80 5.60 -28.05
CA THR A 262 -3.62 5.08 -29.42
C THR A 262 -4.02 6.13 -30.46
N ALA A 263 -5.13 6.85 -30.23
CA ALA A 263 -5.60 7.90 -31.13
C ALA A 263 -4.61 9.07 -31.22
N THR A 264 -4.05 9.51 -30.08
CA THR A 264 -3.03 10.57 -30.03
C THR A 264 -1.75 10.14 -30.75
N TYR A 265 -1.27 8.92 -30.52
CA TYR A 265 -0.11 8.37 -31.23
C TYR A 265 -0.34 8.27 -32.74
N ALA A 266 -1.50 7.77 -33.17
CA ALA A 266 -1.85 7.69 -34.59
C ALA A 266 -1.92 9.08 -35.23
N ALA A 267 -2.51 10.07 -34.56
CA ALA A 267 -2.59 11.44 -35.06
C ALA A 267 -1.21 12.04 -35.31
N VAL A 268 -0.27 11.88 -34.37
CA VAL A 268 1.11 12.39 -34.53
C VAL A 268 1.80 11.77 -35.74
N LEU A 269 1.69 10.44 -35.92
CA LEU A 269 2.28 9.76 -37.07
C LEU A 269 1.63 10.17 -38.39
N VAL A 270 0.30 10.28 -38.44
CA VAL A 270 -0.43 10.68 -39.65
C VAL A 270 -0.07 12.11 -40.07
N VAL A 271 0.07 13.05 -39.13
CA VAL A 271 0.53 14.41 -39.42
C VAL A 271 1.92 14.39 -40.03
N PHE A 272 2.85 13.60 -39.48
CA PHE A 272 4.21 13.49 -39.99
C PHE A 272 4.24 12.93 -41.43
N VAL A 273 3.44 11.89 -41.70
CA VAL A 273 3.30 11.36 -43.07
C VAL A 273 2.68 12.38 -44.01
N GLY A 274 1.58 13.02 -43.61
CA GLY A 274 0.89 14.02 -44.43
C GLY A 274 1.79 15.19 -44.84
N SER A 275 2.62 15.69 -43.94
CA SER A 275 3.59 16.74 -44.24
C SER A 275 4.72 16.27 -45.18
N SER A 276 5.20 15.03 -45.01
CA SER A 276 6.28 14.47 -45.84
C SER A 276 5.87 14.21 -47.29
N THR A 277 4.59 13.92 -47.54
CA THR A 277 4.08 13.65 -48.90
C THR A 277 3.71 14.92 -49.65
N GLY A 278 3.42 16.02 -48.96
CA GLY A 278 3.01 17.29 -49.56
C GLY A 278 4.14 18.10 -50.20
N SER A 279 5.41 17.85 -49.86
CA SER A 279 6.55 18.62 -50.39
C SER A 279 7.22 17.99 -51.62
N GLY A 280 6.77 16.81 -52.08
CA GLY A 280 7.35 16.08 -53.21
C GLY A 280 6.62 16.30 -54.54
N GLY A 281 5.64 17.20 -54.58
CA GLY A 281 4.85 17.54 -55.77
C GLY A 281 4.94 19.03 -56.09
N GLN A 282 6.13 19.49 -56.49
CA GLN A 282 6.36 20.67 -57.33
C GLN A 282 7.44 20.34 -58.34
#